data_AF-A0A7S4S4X9-F1
#
_entry.id   AF-A0A7S4S4X9-F1
#
_cell.length_a   1.000
_cell.length_b   1.000
_cell.length_c   1.000
_cell.angle_alpha   90.00
_cell.angle_beta   90.00
_cell.angle_gamma   90.00
#
_symmetry.space_group_name_H-M   'P 1'
#
loop_
_entity.id
_entity.type
_entity.pdbx_description
1 polymer ?
#
loop_
_entity_poly.entity_id
_entity_poly.type
_entity_poly.pdbx_seq_one_letter_code
_entity_poly.pdbx_strand_id
1 'polypeptide(L)'
;QFEDWTMMSLRFELHLLAHAFRHDVEDPERTGIHLDHLAFYYNKYFKKALSTKYYGVETAKELVEMVHDAVYVTKKEVLESQLDAEMECLEIFAKLTEEARRYRNLRLALGEDGARLKLAQPLQFAPSQQGQMQRGGKRGAKGGWYGDGKGGFKGGKPGFGGHRPPAISGPVAGGFQQHYQPPGHPAPRTVAPRTVRPPSYRQSWNDSKGKGK
;
A
#
# COMPACT_ATOMS: atom_id res chain seq x y z
N GLN A 1 -8.61 -9.30 5.47
CA GLN A 1 -8.37 -9.31 4.01
C GLN A 1 -7.19 -8.42 3.65
N PHE A 2 -7.29 -7.08 3.73
CA PHE A 2 -6.15 -6.19 3.45
C PHE A 2 -4.89 -6.51 4.26
N GLU A 3 -5.06 -6.76 5.56
CA GLU A 3 -3.94 -7.09 6.45
C GLU A 3 -3.25 -8.39 6.04
N ASP A 4 -4.03 -9.38 5.62
CA ASP A 4 -3.51 -10.70 5.23
C ASP A 4 -2.67 -10.58 3.95
N TRP A 5 -3.16 -9.84 2.95
CA TRP A 5 -2.39 -9.50 1.75
C TRP A 5 -1.10 -8.76 2.08
N THR A 6 -1.17 -7.79 3.00
CA THR A 6 0.00 -7.02 3.44
C THR A 6 1.05 -7.91 4.10
N MET A 7 0.62 -8.81 5.00
CA MET A 7 1.52 -9.72 5.70
C MET A 7 2.09 -10.81 4.76
N MET A 8 1.33 -11.25 3.77
CA MET A 8 1.81 -12.17 2.74
C MET A 8 2.87 -11.51 1.87
N SER A 9 2.62 -10.28 1.40
CA SER A 9 3.58 -9.51 0.63
C SER A 9 4.88 -9.28 1.41
N LEU A 10 4.80 -8.94 2.70
CA LEU A 10 6.00 -8.77 3.54
C LEU A 10 6.83 -10.06 3.61
N ARG A 11 6.20 -11.23 3.83
CA ARG A 11 6.90 -12.52 3.84
C ARG A 11 7.64 -12.76 2.53
N PHE A 12 6.94 -12.60 1.41
CA PHE A 12 7.50 -12.84 0.09
C PHE A 12 8.64 -11.88 -0.23
N GLU A 13 8.45 -10.58 0.01
CA GLU A 13 9.45 -9.54 -0.28
C GLU A 13 10.73 -9.74 0.55
N LEU A 14 10.61 -10.05 1.85
CA LEU A 14 11.80 -10.28 2.69
C LEU A 14 12.51 -11.59 2.37
N HIS A 15 11.76 -12.65 2.04
CA HIS A 15 12.32 -13.91 1.56
C HIS A 15 13.13 -13.70 0.28
N LEU A 16 12.52 -13.03 -0.71
CA LEU A 16 13.18 -12.74 -1.98
C LEU A 16 14.41 -11.85 -1.78
N LEU A 17 14.34 -10.88 -0.89
CA LEU A 17 15.46 -9.99 -0.57
C LEU A 17 16.66 -10.75 0.02
N ALA A 18 16.41 -11.68 0.95
CA ALA A 18 17.46 -12.47 1.58
C ALA A 18 18.24 -13.31 0.54
N HIS A 19 17.53 -13.89 -0.42
CA HIS A 19 18.13 -14.71 -1.47
C HIS A 19 18.76 -13.86 -2.58
N ALA A 20 18.07 -12.81 -3.06
CA ALA A 20 18.60 -11.91 -4.10
C ALA A 20 19.92 -11.26 -3.67
N PHE A 21 20.05 -10.88 -2.40
CA PHE A 21 21.31 -10.35 -1.89
C PHE A 21 22.45 -11.37 -1.94
N ARG A 22 22.19 -12.63 -1.58
CA ARG A 22 23.20 -13.69 -1.66
C ARG A 22 23.61 -14.00 -3.09
N HIS A 23 22.68 -13.93 -4.04
CA HIS A 23 22.99 -14.10 -5.45
C HIS A 23 23.81 -12.94 -6.04
N ASP A 24 23.52 -11.70 -5.63
CA ASP A 24 24.23 -10.52 -6.14
C ASP A 24 25.61 -10.31 -5.50
N VAL A 25 25.80 -10.81 -4.29
CA VAL A 25 27.04 -10.69 -3.53
C VAL A 25 27.83 -11.99 -3.68
N GLU A 26 28.74 -12.00 -4.63
CA GLU A 26 29.66 -13.12 -4.89
C GLU A 26 30.84 -13.12 -3.88
N ASP A 27 30.54 -12.93 -2.59
CA ASP A 27 31.52 -12.89 -1.50
C ASP A 27 31.13 -13.86 -0.37
N PRO A 28 31.92 -14.93 -0.14
CA PRO A 28 31.62 -15.93 0.89
C PRO A 28 31.69 -15.39 2.33
N GLU A 29 32.37 -14.26 2.59
CA GLU A 29 32.38 -13.64 3.92
C GLU A 29 31.11 -12.81 4.19
N ARG A 30 30.38 -12.42 3.14
CA ARG A 30 29.18 -11.58 3.25
C ARG A 30 27.92 -12.42 3.17
N THR A 31 27.67 -13.16 4.25
CA THR A 31 26.65 -14.23 4.31
C THR A 31 25.18 -13.76 4.26
N GLY A 32 24.90 -12.46 4.36
CA GLY A 32 23.55 -11.91 4.27
C GLY A 32 23.44 -10.42 4.60
N ILE A 33 22.21 -9.94 4.76
CA ILE A 33 21.91 -8.54 5.05
C ILE A 33 21.88 -8.31 6.56
N HIS A 34 22.73 -7.40 7.06
CA HIS A 34 22.62 -6.89 8.43
C HIS A 34 21.34 -6.05 8.59
N LEU A 35 20.67 -6.15 9.74
CA LEU A 35 19.40 -5.43 10.00
C LEU A 35 19.49 -3.91 9.77
N ASP A 36 20.61 -3.28 10.12
CA ASP A 36 20.84 -1.85 9.92
C ASP A 36 20.79 -1.42 8.44
N HIS A 37 21.05 -2.36 7.53
CA HIS A 37 21.04 -2.12 6.09
C HIS A 37 19.78 -2.66 5.41
N LEU A 38 18.84 -3.25 6.18
CA LEU A 38 17.63 -3.86 5.64
C LEU A 38 16.81 -2.87 4.81
N ALA A 39 16.52 -1.69 5.36
CA ALA A 39 15.74 -0.67 4.66
C ALA A 39 16.44 -0.15 3.39
N PHE A 40 17.78 -0.05 3.42
CA PHE A 40 18.58 0.37 2.28
C PHE A 40 18.48 -0.66 1.14
N TYR A 41 18.71 -1.94 1.43
CA TYR A 41 18.64 -2.99 0.42
C TYR A 41 17.20 -3.18 -0.08
N TYR A 42 16.22 -3.14 0.81
CA TYR A 42 14.82 -3.21 0.41
C TYR A 42 14.46 -2.12 -0.61
N ASN A 43 14.90 -0.88 -0.42
CA ASN A 43 14.72 0.18 -1.42
C ASN A 43 15.53 -0.07 -2.69
N LYS A 44 16.78 -0.54 -2.57
CA LYS A 44 17.65 -0.84 -3.72
C LYS A 44 16.99 -1.84 -4.68
N TYR A 45 16.44 -2.94 -4.16
CA TYR A 45 15.82 -4.01 -4.95
C TYR A 45 14.39 -3.67 -5.40
N PHE A 46 13.52 -3.20 -4.49
CA PHE A 46 12.10 -3.04 -4.79
C PHE A 46 11.68 -1.62 -5.19
N LYS A 47 12.60 -0.65 -5.13
CA LYS A 47 12.30 0.78 -5.34
C LYS A 47 11.16 1.29 -4.45
N LYS A 48 11.04 0.69 -3.26
CA LYS A 48 9.98 0.91 -2.27
C LYS A 48 10.61 1.19 -0.91
N ALA A 49 10.04 2.10 -0.14
CA ALA A 49 10.51 2.36 1.22
C ALA A 49 9.95 1.29 2.19
N LEU A 50 10.82 0.69 3.01
CA LEU A 50 10.41 -0.16 4.12
C LEU A 50 10.05 0.71 5.32
N SER A 51 8.77 0.79 5.66
CA SER A 51 8.28 1.59 6.80
C SER A 51 7.83 0.69 7.94
N THR A 52 8.59 0.64 9.04
CA THR A 52 8.21 -0.10 10.26
C THR A 52 6.89 0.42 10.85
N LYS A 53 6.70 1.74 10.81
CA LYS A 53 5.48 2.42 11.26
C LYS A 53 4.22 1.95 10.53
N TYR A 54 4.34 1.59 9.24
CA TYR A 54 3.21 1.06 8.49
C TYR A 54 2.72 -0.28 9.04
N TYR A 55 3.60 -1.06 9.66
CA TYR A 55 3.26 -2.33 10.31
C TYR A 55 2.91 -2.19 11.79
N GLY A 56 3.01 -0.97 12.35
CA GLY A 56 2.75 -0.70 13.76
C GLY A 56 3.84 -1.17 14.71
N VAL A 57 5.07 -1.30 14.20
CA VAL A 57 6.28 -1.67 14.95
C VAL A 57 7.33 -0.56 14.86
N GLU A 58 8.28 -0.55 15.78
CA GLU A 58 9.30 0.50 15.85
C GLU A 58 10.61 0.07 15.19
N THR A 59 11.01 -1.18 15.42
CA THR A 59 12.31 -1.69 14.98
C THR A 59 12.21 -2.62 13.77
N ALA A 60 13.29 -2.71 13.00
CA ALA A 60 13.41 -3.67 11.90
C ALA A 60 13.33 -5.12 12.41
N LYS A 61 13.84 -5.38 13.62
CA LYS A 61 13.79 -6.69 14.27
C LYS A 61 12.34 -7.11 14.57
N GLU A 62 11.55 -6.22 15.17
CA GLU A 62 10.12 -6.46 15.41
C GLU A 62 9.36 -6.71 14.12
N LEU A 63 9.71 -5.99 13.05
CA LEU A 63 9.11 -6.19 11.73
C LEU A 63 9.37 -7.59 11.18
N VAL A 64 10.60 -8.09 11.28
CA VAL A 64 10.96 -9.45 10.85
C VAL A 64 10.27 -10.49 11.75
N GLU A 65 10.15 -10.25 13.05
CA GLU A 65 9.48 -11.15 14.00
C GLU A 65 8.00 -11.39 13.64
N MET A 66 7.31 -10.41 13.05
CA MET A 66 5.93 -10.57 12.56
C MET A 66 5.78 -11.63 11.47
N VAL A 67 6.89 -11.97 10.79
CA VAL A 67 6.98 -12.94 9.69
C VAL A 67 8.08 -13.96 9.95
N HIS A 68 8.31 -14.29 11.23
CA HIS A 68 9.33 -15.24 11.66
C HIS A 68 9.19 -16.60 10.96
N ASP A 69 7.98 -16.97 10.54
CA ASP A 69 7.61 -18.20 9.83
C ASP A 69 8.16 -18.29 8.39
N ALA A 70 8.62 -17.18 7.81
CA ALA A 70 9.23 -17.14 6.48
C ALA A 70 10.72 -16.72 6.52
N VAL A 71 11.05 -15.74 7.36
CA VAL A 71 12.39 -15.17 7.50
C VAL A 71 12.72 -14.94 8.97
N TYR A 72 13.98 -15.05 9.35
CA TYR A 72 14.42 -14.85 10.73
C TYR A 72 15.72 -14.06 10.80
N VAL A 73 16.01 -13.54 11.99
CA VAL A 73 17.26 -12.83 12.27
C VAL A 73 18.17 -13.77 13.06
N THR A 74 19.38 -13.99 12.55
CA THR A 74 20.41 -14.78 13.23
C THR A 74 20.98 -14.04 14.46
N LYS A 75 21.75 -14.75 15.28
CA LYS A 75 22.47 -14.15 16.43
C LYS A 75 23.46 -13.05 16.02
N LYS A 76 23.86 -13.01 14.75
CA LYS A 76 24.76 -12.00 14.17
C LYS A 76 24.01 -10.82 13.55
N GLU A 77 22.71 -10.68 13.84
CA GLU A 77 21.83 -9.64 13.28
C GLU A 77 21.75 -9.64 11.74
N VAL A 78 21.94 -10.81 11.14
CA VAL A 78 21.81 -11.05 9.71
C VAL A 78 20.44 -11.67 9.41
N LEU A 79 19.75 -11.13 8.41
CA LEU A 79 18.50 -11.67 7.87
C LEU A 79 18.77 -12.94 7.06
N GLU A 80 18.05 -14.02 7.39
CA GLU A 80 18.07 -15.28 6.66
C GLU A 80 16.65 -15.76 6.37
N SER A 81 16.50 -16.50 5.26
CA SER A 81 15.24 -17.15 4.91
C SER A 81 15.16 -18.54 5.52
N GLN A 82 14.00 -18.92 6.04
CA GLN A 82 13.71 -20.31 6.42
C GLN A 82 13.39 -21.20 5.21
N LEU A 83 12.94 -20.57 4.13
CA LEU A 83 12.49 -21.21 2.92
C LEU A 83 13.61 -21.21 1.87
N ASP A 84 13.65 -22.24 1.04
CA ASP A 84 14.63 -22.39 -0.03
C ASP A 84 14.42 -21.31 -1.13
N ALA A 85 15.50 -20.92 -1.80
CA ALA A 85 15.47 -19.93 -2.88
C ALA A 85 14.77 -20.49 -4.13
N GLU A 86 14.96 -21.77 -4.42
CA GLU A 86 14.46 -22.43 -5.64
C GLU A 86 13.13 -23.17 -5.42
N MET A 87 12.27 -22.65 -4.55
CA MET A 87 10.94 -23.24 -4.38
C MET A 87 10.08 -23.00 -5.62
N GLU A 88 9.60 -24.08 -6.22
CA GLU A 88 8.69 -24.03 -7.37
C GLU A 88 7.29 -23.48 -7.00
N CYS A 89 6.91 -23.52 -5.72
CA CYS A 89 5.56 -23.24 -5.27
C CYS A 89 5.48 -22.04 -4.30
N LEU A 90 5.11 -20.87 -4.84
CA LEU A 90 4.87 -19.65 -4.04
C LEU A 90 3.60 -19.71 -3.18
N GLU A 91 2.76 -20.74 -3.33
CA GLU A 91 1.56 -20.93 -2.50
C GLU A 91 1.88 -21.09 -1.01
N ILE A 92 3.12 -21.44 -0.67
CA ILE A 92 3.57 -21.54 0.72
C ILE A 92 3.35 -20.24 1.48
N PHE A 93 3.56 -19.06 0.87
CA PHE A 93 3.34 -17.77 1.53
C PHE A 93 1.87 -17.53 1.86
N ALA A 94 0.96 -18.01 1.01
CA ALA A 94 -0.47 -17.97 1.28
C ALA A 94 -0.83 -18.91 2.45
N LYS A 95 -0.25 -20.12 2.49
CA LYS A 95 -0.45 -21.09 3.59
C LYS A 95 0.05 -20.54 4.92
N LEU A 96 1.27 -20.00 4.96
CA LEU A 96 1.86 -19.37 6.15
C LEU A 96 1.02 -18.18 6.64
N THR A 97 0.56 -17.33 5.71
CA THR A 97 -0.30 -16.20 6.05
C THR A 97 -1.64 -16.65 6.64
N GLU A 98 -2.25 -17.69 6.07
CA GLU A 98 -3.50 -18.25 6.58
C GLU A 98 -3.34 -18.91 7.96
N GLU A 99 -2.23 -19.60 8.20
CA GLU A 99 -1.91 -20.16 9.51
C GLU A 99 -1.72 -19.06 10.56
N ALA A 100 -0.91 -18.05 10.25
CA ALA A 100 -0.70 -16.90 11.14
C ALA A 100 -2.01 -16.15 11.43
N ARG A 101 -2.91 -16.02 10.44
CA ARG A 101 -4.25 -15.43 10.62
C ARG A 101 -5.10 -16.26 11.58
N ARG A 102 -5.13 -17.59 11.42
CA ARG A 102 -5.88 -18.50 12.31
C ARG A 102 -5.35 -18.42 13.75
N TYR A 103 -4.02 -18.47 13.91
CA TYR A 103 -3.39 -18.38 15.22
C TYR A 103 -3.67 -17.04 15.90
N ARG A 104 -3.55 -15.92 15.17
CA ARG A 104 -3.93 -14.60 15.66
C ARG A 104 -5.38 -14.53 16.10
N ASN A 105 -6.32 -15.07 15.32
CA ASN A 105 -7.73 -15.07 15.67
C ASN A 105 -8.01 -15.88 16.93
N LEU A 106 -7.30 -17.00 17.13
CA LEU A 106 -7.39 -17.80 18.35
C LEU A 106 -6.95 -16.99 19.57
N ARG A 107 -5.79 -16.31 19.48
CA ARG A 107 -5.28 -15.46 20.57
C ARG A 107 -6.23 -14.31 20.92
N LEU A 108 -6.81 -13.67 19.90
CA LEU A 108 -7.84 -12.64 20.10
C LEU A 108 -9.10 -13.20 20.79
N ALA A 109 -9.53 -14.42 20.43
CA ALA A 109 -10.68 -15.07 21.07
C ALA A 109 -10.41 -15.43 22.54
N LEU A 110 -9.14 -15.66 22.91
CA LEU A 110 -8.70 -15.87 24.29
C LEU A 110 -8.53 -14.56 25.08
N GLY A 111 -8.76 -13.40 24.47
CA GLY A 111 -8.64 -12.08 25.11
C GLY A 111 -7.22 -11.49 25.07
N GLU A 112 -6.30 -12.05 24.28
CA GLU A 112 -4.97 -11.47 24.08
C GLU A 112 -5.01 -10.35 23.03
N ASP A 113 -5.41 -9.14 23.45
CA ASP A 113 -5.50 -7.97 22.56
C ASP A 113 -4.16 -7.60 21.89
N GLY A 114 -3.04 -7.99 22.50
CA GLY A 114 -1.70 -7.82 21.93
C GLY A 114 -1.48 -8.54 20.60
N ALA A 115 -2.32 -9.52 20.24
CA ALA A 115 -2.24 -10.22 18.96
C ALA A 115 -2.80 -9.40 17.77
N ARG A 116 -3.49 -8.28 18.02
CA ARG A 116 -4.08 -7.44 16.98
C ARG A 116 -3.00 -6.78 16.13
N LEU A 117 -3.14 -6.86 14.80
CA LEU A 117 -2.28 -6.11 13.88
C LEU A 117 -2.62 -4.62 13.93
N LYS A 118 -1.58 -3.79 13.90
CA LYS A 118 -1.68 -2.32 13.95
C LYS A 118 -1.22 -1.71 12.62
N LEU A 119 -1.67 -2.29 11.51
CA LEU A 119 -1.28 -1.79 10.19
C LEU A 119 -1.88 -0.41 9.95
N ALA A 120 -1.04 0.54 9.53
CA ALA A 120 -1.53 1.82 9.04
C ALA A 120 -2.25 1.59 7.71
N GLN A 121 -3.39 2.25 7.49
CA GLN A 121 -4.02 2.26 6.17
C GLN A 121 -3.03 2.86 5.17
N PRO A 122 -2.85 2.25 3.99
CA PRO A 122 -1.96 2.78 2.99
C PRO A 122 -2.51 4.14 2.59
N LEU A 123 -1.70 5.18 2.77
CA LEU A 123 -1.94 6.46 2.12
C LEU A 123 -2.03 6.16 0.63
N GLN A 124 -3.25 6.13 0.09
CA GLN A 124 -3.45 6.19 -1.35
C GLN A 124 -2.60 7.36 -1.81
N PHE A 125 -1.66 7.11 -2.73
CA PHE A 125 -0.86 8.14 -3.35
C PHE A 125 -1.82 9.16 -3.95
N ALA A 126 -2.15 10.20 -3.19
CA ALA A 126 -2.69 11.41 -3.76
C ALA A 126 -1.58 11.90 -4.70
N PRO A 127 -1.85 12.08 -6.01
CA PRO A 127 -0.85 12.58 -6.91
C PRO A 127 -0.32 13.89 -6.32
N SER A 128 0.96 13.90 -6.00
CA SER A 128 1.66 15.12 -5.63
C SER A 128 1.41 16.12 -6.75
N GLN A 129 0.61 17.16 -6.49
CA GLN A 129 0.50 18.32 -7.37
C GLN A 129 1.87 19.00 -7.38
N GLN A 130 2.72 18.53 -8.28
CA GLN A 130 3.95 19.19 -8.62
C GLN A 130 3.57 20.39 -9.48
N GLY A 131 3.78 21.60 -8.95
CA GLY A 131 3.83 22.82 -9.74
C GLY A 131 2.65 23.77 -9.65
N GLN A 132 2.42 24.38 -8.48
CA GLN A 132 2.01 25.79 -8.45
C GLN A 132 3.00 26.56 -7.59
N MET A 133 4.08 26.98 -8.24
CA MET A 133 4.92 28.08 -7.78
C MET A 133 4.03 29.34 -7.81
N GLN A 134 3.30 29.54 -6.72
CA GLN A 134 2.43 30.68 -6.51
C GLN A 134 3.34 31.90 -6.40
N ARG A 135 3.39 32.65 -7.50
CA ARG A 135 4.08 33.92 -7.65
C ARG A 135 3.51 34.90 -6.62
N GLY A 136 4.10 34.90 -5.43
CA GLY A 136 3.74 35.78 -4.32
C GLY A 136 3.90 37.24 -4.72
N GLY A 137 2.78 37.94 -4.77
CA GLY A 137 2.69 39.37 -5.03
C GLY A 137 3.45 40.19 -3.98
N LYS A 138 4.23 41.16 -4.46
CA LYS A 138 4.87 42.19 -3.66
C LYS A 138 3.81 42.95 -2.84
N ARG A 139 3.79 42.73 -1.54
CA ARG A 139 3.26 43.70 -0.57
C ARG A 139 4.18 44.91 -0.58
N GLY A 140 3.62 46.08 -0.87
CA GLY A 140 4.32 47.36 -0.81
C GLY A 140 4.81 47.66 0.61
N ALA A 141 6.12 47.75 0.77
CA ALA A 141 6.76 48.34 1.93
C ALA A 141 7.23 49.75 1.53
N LYS A 142 6.77 50.72 2.32
CA LYS A 142 7.04 52.15 2.23
C LYS A 142 8.38 52.43 2.91
N GLY A 143 9.23 53.24 2.27
CA GLY A 143 10.52 53.73 2.80
C GLY A 143 11.70 53.21 1.98
N GLY A 144 12.69 53.98 1.56
CA GLY A 144 13.00 55.39 1.69
C GLY A 144 14.46 55.57 1.25
N TRP A 145 14.73 56.65 0.51
CA TRP A 145 16.02 57.36 0.42
C TRP A 145 17.24 56.78 -0.36
N TYR A 146 17.73 57.68 -1.23
CA TYR A 146 19.03 57.82 -1.90
C TYR A 146 19.47 56.84 -2.99
N GLY A 147 19.90 57.40 -4.14
CA GLY A 147 20.93 56.77 -4.97
C GLY A 147 20.84 57.02 -6.47
N ASP A 148 21.51 58.08 -6.91
CA ASP A 148 21.96 58.44 -8.26
C ASP A 148 22.37 57.25 -9.17
N GLY A 149 22.11 57.33 -10.48
CA GLY A 149 22.59 56.30 -11.42
C GLY A 149 22.12 56.39 -12.87
N LYS A 150 22.89 57.14 -13.68
CA LYS A 150 22.80 57.33 -15.15
C LYS A 150 22.63 56.08 -16.02
N GLY A 151 21.96 56.30 -17.17
CA GLY A 151 22.26 55.69 -18.49
C GLY A 151 21.39 54.46 -18.82
N GLY A 152 20.78 54.29 -20.01
CA GLY A 152 20.95 54.92 -21.32
C GLY A 152 20.89 53.81 -22.38
N PHE A 153 19.91 53.84 -23.29
CA PHE A 153 19.81 53.28 -24.67
C PHE A 153 18.33 52.94 -24.97
N LYS A 154 17.58 53.67 -25.81
CA LYS A 154 17.56 53.85 -27.29
C LYS A 154 17.21 52.60 -28.11
N GLY A 155 16.08 52.72 -28.83
CA GLY A 155 15.69 51.94 -30.03
C GLY A 155 14.37 51.16 -29.82
N GLY A 156 13.32 51.27 -30.64
CA GLY A 156 12.99 52.07 -31.82
C GLY A 156 11.47 51.96 -32.07
N LYS A 157 10.89 52.95 -32.75
CA LYS A 157 9.50 53.02 -33.25
C LYS A 157 9.52 52.77 -34.78
N PRO A 158 8.39 52.80 -35.52
CA PRO A 158 7.02 52.27 -35.30
C PRO A 158 6.44 51.57 -36.57
N GLY A 159 5.24 50.98 -36.49
CA GLY A 159 4.37 50.71 -37.66
C GLY A 159 3.60 49.39 -37.52
N PHE A 160 2.39 49.17 -38.04
CA PHE A 160 1.39 49.99 -38.75
C PHE A 160 0.11 49.12 -38.81
N GLY A 161 -1.09 49.72 -38.78
CA GLY A 161 -2.40 49.11 -39.13
C GLY A 161 -3.00 48.18 -38.07
N GLY A 162 -4.12 48.47 -37.40
CA GLY A 162 -5.38 49.01 -37.92
C GLY A 162 -6.13 47.89 -38.66
N HIS A 163 -7.32 47.49 -38.18
CA HIS A 163 -8.52 46.97 -38.87
C HIS A 163 -9.41 46.21 -37.86
N ARG A 164 -10.42 46.92 -37.33
CA ARG A 164 -11.61 46.36 -36.67
C ARG A 164 -12.68 46.10 -37.74
N PRO A 165 -13.42 44.99 -37.70
CA PRO A 165 -14.79 44.96 -38.23
C PRO A 165 -15.82 45.20 -37.09
N PRO A 166 -16.95 45.86 -37.39
CA PRO A 166 -17.98 46.21 -36.42
C PRO A 166 -19.00 45.09 -36.17
N ALA A 167 -19.75 45.30 -35.10
CA ALA A 167 -20.83 44.47 -34.58
C ALA A 167 -22.02 44.31 -35.55
N ILE A 168 -22.60 43.11 -35.56
CA ILE A 168 -23.97 42.86 -36.01
C ILE A 168 -24.80 42.50 -34.77
N SER A 169 -25.85 43.28 -34.58
CA SER A 169 -26.88 43.18 -33.55
C SER A 169 -28.04 42.26 -33.96
N GLY A 170 -28.54 41.44 -33.04
CA GLY A 170 -29.95 41.03 -33.01
C GLY A 170 -30.25 39.57 -32.64
N PRO A 171 -31.39 39.26 -31.99
CA PRO A 171 -31.46 38.29 -30.89
C PRO A 171 -32.43 37.11 -31.13
N VAL A 172 -32.09 35.89 -30.69
CA VAL A 172 -33.04 34.76 -30.45
C VAL A 172 -32.40 33.82 -29.42
N ALA A 173 -32.80 33.86 -28.14
CA ALA A 173 -33.81 33.00 -27.51
C ALA A 173 -33.53 31.49 -27.61
N GLY A 174 -33.46 30.81 -26.46
CA GLY A 174 -33.62 29.36 -26.35
C GLY A 174 -32.38 28.59 -25.88
N GLY A 175 -32.14 28.60 -24.56
CA GLY A 175 -31.29 27.60 -23.93
C GLY A 175 -31.98 26.23 -23.98
N PHE A 176 -31.33 25.24 -24.58
CA PHE A 176 -31.69 23.83 -24.43
C PHE A 176 -30.62 23.15 -23.59
N GLN A 177 -30.93 23.01 -22.31
CA GLN A 177 -30.19 22.22 -21.34
C GLN A 177 -30.55 20.76 -21.58
N GLN A 178 -29.68 19.99 -22.25
CA GLN A 178 -29.87 18.53 -22.32
C GLN A 178 -29.46 17.91 -20.99
N HIS A 179 -30.47 17.58 -20.17
CA HIS A 179 -30.35 16.62 -19.08
C HIS A 179 -30.02 15.24 -19.66
N TYR A 180 -28.82 14.74 -19.40
CA TYR A 180 -28.47 13.35 -19.64
C TYR A 180 -28.88 12.53 -18.40
N GLN A 181 -29.92 11.70 -18.53
CA GLN A 181 -30.28 10.68 -17.54
C GLN A 181 -29.62 9.35 -17.94
N PRO A 182 -28.79 8.73 -17.08
CA PRO A 182 -28.26 7.40 -17.36
C PRO A 182 -29.37 6.33 -17.23
N PRO A 183 -29.35 5.26 -18.06
CA PRO A 183 -30.31 4.17 -17.99
C PRO A 183 -30.25 3.41 -16.66
N GLY A 184 -31.41 3.14 -16.07
CA GLY A 184 -31.56 2.48 -14.78
C GLY A 184 -30.96 1.07 -14.74
N HIS A 185 -30.20 0.80 -13.68
CA HIS A 185 -29.79 -0.55 -13.31
C HIS A 185 -31.01 -1.33 -12.79
N PRO A 186 -31.27 -2.56 -13.27
CA PRO A 186 -32.27 -3.42 -12.65
C PRO A 186 -31.79 -3.87 -11.25
N ALA A 187 -32.70 -3.87 -10.28
CA ALA A 187 -32.46 -4.28 -8.91
C ALA A 187 -31.94 -5.74 -8.82
N PRO A 188 -31.07 -6.07 -7.84
CA PRO A 188 -30.58 -7.42 -7.66
C PRO A 188 -31.72 -8.36 -7.25
N ARG A 189 -31.87 -9.48 -7.97
CA ARG A 189 -32.77 -10.58 -7.59
C ARG A 189 -32.26 -11.18 -6.28
N THR A 190 -33.09 -11.14 -5.25
CA THR A 190 -32.87 -11.86 -3.99
C THR A 190 -33.07 -13.35 -4.24
N VAL A 191 -31.99 -14.14 -4.15
CA VAL A 191 -32.07 -15.60 -4.14
C VAL A 191 -32.30 -16.03 -2.69
N ALA A 192 -33.40 -16.72 -2.43
CA ALA A 192 -33.68 -17.29 -1.11
C ALA A 192 -32.58 -18.29 -0.70
N PRO A 193 -32.13 -18.30 0.57
CA PRO A 193 -31.10 -19.23 1.01
C PRO A 193 -31.61 -20.68 0.94
N ARG A 194 -30.84 -21.56 0.26
CA ARG A 194 -31.05 -23.01 0.32
C ARG A 194 -30.94 -23.47 1.76
N THR A 195 -32.01 -24.06 2.28
CA THR A 195 -32.01 -24.75 3.57
C THR A 195 -31.15 -26.01 3.45
N VAL A 196 -29.96 -25.98 4.05
CA VAL A 196 -29.11 -27.16 4.21
C VAL A 196 -29.77 -28.04 5.27
N ARG A 197 -30.25 -29.22 4.88
CA ARG A 197 -30.70 -30.24 5.85
C ARG A 197 -29.47 -30.76 6.62
N PRO A 198 -29.50 -30.81 7.96
CA PRO A 198 -28.41 -31.41 8.73
C PRO A 198 -28.36 -32.94 8.52
N PRO A 199 -27.17 -33.56 8.54
CA PRO A 199 -27.03 -35.01 8.47
C PRO A 199 -27.68 -35.70 9.67
N SER A 200 -28.49 -36.73 9.42
CA SER A 200 -29.08 -37.58 10.45
C SER A 200 -27.99 -38.31 11.24
N TYR A 201 -27.83 -37.95 12.51
CA TYR A 201 -26.94 -38.66 13.42
C TYR A 201 -27.56 -40.03 13.76
N ARG A 202 -26.96 -41.12 13.26
CA ARG A 202 -27.33 -42.49 13.63
C ARG A 202 -26.76 -42.77 15.02
N GLN A 203 -27.59 -42.63 16.05
CA GLN A 203 -27.30 -43.16 17.39
C GLN A 203 -27.39 -44.68 17.34
N SER A 204 -26.26 -45.40 17.38
CA SER A 204 -26.23 -46.79 17.82
C SER A 204 -25.64 -46.83 19.22
N TRP A 205 -26.52 -46.93 20.21
CA TRP A 205 -26.15 -47.25 21.58
C TRP A 205 -25.61 -48.68 21.64
N ASN A 206 -24.44 -48.82 22.26
CA ASN A 206 -23.94 -50.08 22.79
C ASN A 206 -24.91 -50.57 23.86
N ASP A 207 -25.45 -51.78 23.70
CA ASP A 207 -26.03 -52.53 24.81
C ASP A 207 -25.28 -53.85 24.98
N SER A 208 -24.21 -53.76 25.76
CA SER A 208 -23.56 -54.91 26.39
C SER A 208 -24.14 -55.04 27.79
N LYS A 209 -25.09 -55.96 27.97
CA LYS A 209 -25.31 -56.64 29.26
C LYS A 209 -25.77 -58.07 29.03
N GLY A 210 -24.85 -59.00 29.28
CA GLY A 210 -25.18 -60.39 29.53
C GLY A 210 -25.85 -60.59 30.89
N LYS A 211 -26.61 -61.69 30.98
CA LYS A 211 -26.99 -62.55 32.12
C LYS A 211 -28.08 -63.48 31.55
N GLY A 212 -27.96 -64.80 31.49
CA GLY A 212 -27.34 -65.72 32.42
C GLY A 212 -28.45 -66.45 33.19
N LYS A 213 -28.94 -67.56 32.65
CA LYS A 213 -29.31 -68.83 33.30
C LYS A 213 -30.07 -69.73 32.32
#